data_AF-A0A960M2K1-F1
#
_entry.id   AF-A0A960M2K1-F1
#
_cell.length_a   1.000
_cell.length_b   1.000
_cell.length_c   1.000
_cell.angle_alpha   90.00
_cell.angle_beta   90.00
_cell.angle_gamma   90.00
#
_symmetry.space_group_name_H-M   'P 1'
#
loop_
_entity.id
_entity.type
_entity.pdbx_description
1 polymer ?
#
loop_
_entity_poly.entity_id
_entity_poly.type
_entity_poly.pdbx_seq_one_letter_code
_entity_poly.pdbx_strand_id
1 'polypeptide(L)'
;MTSTFRAAILAGFALLVSSFSLPALAAETSPLRPGLEAAPVVVDGYTLFQVRGVEIYTASRRAGEIAERIRTLARDPAITTNEIQLVVEGQDRSIMAGDLLIVRVLDEDAKLTGLSPDLSAAVFHTRILEAIERYRHERMPSVVVARVIRALLTTVVFVVLLWILGRIHRRVSAIIQA
;
A
#
# COMPACT_ATOMS: atom_id res chain seq x y z
N MET A 1 37.79 33.58 -22.97
CA MET A 1 37.79 32.84 -21.68
C MET A 1 36.38 32.35 -21.34
N THR A 2 35.68 31.73 -22.30
CA THR A 2 34.22 31.47 -22.29
C THR A 2 33.86 30.02 -22.64
N SER A 3 34.85 29.14 -22.86
CA SER A 3 34.63 27.75 -23.27
C SER A 3 34.66 26.75 -22.12
N THR A 4 35.23 27.09 -20.96
CA THR A 4 35.37 26.15 -19.82
C THR A 4 34.08 26.02 -18.99
N PHE A 5 33.17 26.98 -19.05
CA PHE A 5 31.93 26.99 -18.24
C PHE A 5 30.79 26.13 -18.82
N ARG A 6 30.84 25.79 -20.11
CA ARG A 6 29.82 24.94 -20.76
C ARG A 6 30.00 23.44 -20.48
N ALA A 7 31.22 23.01 -20.16
CA ALA A 7 31.54 21.62 -19.90
C ALA A 7 31.12 21.14 -18.49
N ALA A 8 31.01 22.04 -17.52
CA ALA A 8 30.69 21.68 -16.13
C ALA A 8 29.20 21.34 -15.91
N ILE A 9 28.30 21.74 -16.82
CA ILE A 9 26.86 21.54 -16.68
C ILE A 9 26.40 20.18 -17.23
N LEU A 10 27.19 19.54 -18.10
CA LEU A 10 26.84 18.25 -18.71
C LEU A 10 27.34 17.03 -17.92
N ALA A 11 28.28 17.19 -16.97
CA ALA A 11 28.84 16.07 -16.21
C ALA A 11 28.00 15.65 -15.00
N GLY A 12 27.03 16.46 -14.55
CA GLY A 12 26.21 16.17 -13.37
C GLY A 12 24.97 15.30 -13.62
N PHE A 13 24.59 15.07 -14.89
CA PHE A 13 23.31 14.43 -15.23
C PHE A 13 23.42 12.91 -15.50
N ALA A 14 24.64 12.37 -15.64
CA ALA A 14 24.85 10.98 -16.09
C ALA A 14 25.05 9.95 -14.97
N LEU A 15 25.02 10.34 -13.69
CA LEU A 15 25.47 9.48 -12.57
C LEU A 15 24.39 9.12 -11.55
N LEU A 16 23.11 9.39 -11.84
CA LEU A 16 22.00 9.26 -10.87
C LEU A 16 20.86 8.32 -11.30
N VAL A 17 21.12 7.38 -12.21
CA VAL A 17 20.10 6.42 -12.69
C VAL A 17 20.46 4.95 -12.38
N SER A 18 21.64 4.66 -11.83
CA SER A 18 22.19 3.30 -11.85
C SER A 18 21.89 2.40 -10.65
N SER A 19 21.09 2.80 -9.66
CA SER A 19 21.03 2.05 -8.38
C SER A 19 19.62 1.81 -7.84
N PHE A 20 18.69 1.35 -8.67
CA PHE A 20 17.44 0.78 -8.17
C PHE A 20 17.18 -0.61 -8.77
N SER A 21 18.08 -1.55 -8.48
CA SER A 21 17.76 -2.98 -8.54
C SER A 21 17.27 -3.41 -7.17
N LEU A 22 15.96 -3.44 -6.99
CA LEU A 22 15.33 -4.14 -5.87
C LEU A 22 15.48 -5.65 -6.12
N PRO A 23 16.05 -6.43 -5.19
CA PRO A 23 15.93 -7.87 -5.27
C PRO A 23 14.44 -8.21 -5.07
N ALA A 24 13.87 -8.91 -6.05
CA ALA A 24 12.54 -9.49 -5.90
C ALA A 24 12.59 -10.44 -4.70
N LEU A 25 11.87 -10.12 -3.63
CA LEU A 25 11.62 -11.06 -2.55
C LEU A 25 10.86 -12.24 -3.17
N ALA A 26 11.56 -13.36 -3.34
CA ALA A 26 10.94 -14.62 -3.67
C ALA A 26 9.94 -14.94 -2.55
N ALA A 27 8.65 -14.87 -2.88
CA ALA A 27 7.61 -15.37 -2.00
C ALA A 27 7.84 -16.88 -1.83
N GLU A 28 8.12 -17.31 -0.60
CA GLU A 28 8.06 -18.72 -0.23
C GLU A 28 6.60 -19.19 -0.40
N THR A 29 6.29 -19.77 -1.55
CA THR A 29 5.10 -20.61 -1.72
C THR A 29 5.28 -21.86 -0.86
N SER A 30 4.76 -21.78 0.38
CA SER A 30 4.66 -22.92 1.27
C SER A 30 3.79 -24.01 0.62
N PRO A 31 4.24 -25.28 0.55
CA PRO A 31 3.53 -26.33 -0.16
C PRO A 31 2.22 -26.68 0.56
N LEU A 32 1.13 -26.69 -0.22
CA LEU A 32 -0.22 -27.07 0.18
C LEU A 32 -0.23 -28.54 0.66
N ARG A 33 -0.47 -28.77 1.96
CA ARG A 33 -0.63 -30.12 2.52
C ARG A 33 -2.08 -30.59 2.32
N PRO A 34 -2.32 -31.74 1.66
CA PRO A 34 -3.68 -32.20 1.40
C PRO A 34 -4.23 -32.96 2.62
N GLY A 35 -5.29 -32.39 3.22
CA GLY A 35 -6.06 -32.97 4.31
C GLY A 35 -6.98 -31.91 4.91
N LEU A 36 -8.22 -31.78 4.39
CA LEU A 36 -9.11 -30.62 4.59
C LEU A 36 -8.37 -29.29 4.39
N GLU A 37 -8.20 -28.90 3.12
CA GLU A 37 -7.44 -27.71 2.70
C GLU A 37 -7.76 -26.48 3.55
N ALA A 38 -6.71 -25.78 3.98
CA ALA A 38 -6.78 -24.38 4.39
C ALA A 38 -6.41 -23.52 3.18
N ALA A 39 -7.02 -22.35 3.06
CA ALA A 39 -6.73 -21.41 1.99
C ALA A 39 -6.43 -20.02 2.57
N PRO A 40 -5.43 -19.31 2.01
CA PRO A 40 -5.12 -17.96 2.43
C PRO A 40 -6.18 -16.98 1.89
N VAL A 41 -6.64 -16.08 2.76
CA VAL A 41 -7.41 -14.90 2.36
C VAL A 41 -6.41 -13.84 1.89
N VAL A 42 -6.44 -13.53 0.60
CA VAL A 42 -5.51 -12.59 -0.03
C VAL A 42 -6.28 -11.38 -0.55
N VAL A 43 -5.89 -10.18 -0.09
CA VAL A 43 -6.43 -8.90 -0.56
C VAL A 43 -5.28 -8.07 -1.11
N ASP A 44 -5.39 -7.68 -2.38
CA ASP A 44 -4.38 -6.88 -3.12
C ASP A 44 -2.94 -7.39 -2.95
N GLY A 45 -2.76 -8.71 -2.99
CA GLY A 45 -1.45 -9.38 -2.88
C GLY A 45 -0.97 -9.63 -1.45
N TYR A 46 -1.71 -9.16 -0.43
CA TYR A 46 -1.40 -9.38 0.98
C TYR A 46 -2.23 -10.52 1.57
N THR A 47 -1.56 -11.54 2.11
CA THR A 47 -2.20 -12.60 2.89
C THR A 47 -2.58 -12.06 4.27
N LEU A 48 -3.87 -12.09 4.60
CA LEU A 48 -4.38 -11.60 5.88
C LEU A 48 -4.36 -12.70 6.94
N PHE A 49 -4.92 -13.86 6.60
CA PHE A 49 -5.02 -15.04 7.46
C PHE A 49 -5.41 -16.26 6.61
N GLN A 50 -5.43 -17.45 7.22
CA GLN A 50 -5.89 -18.68 6.57
C GLN A 50 -7.24 -19.11 7.13
N VAL A 51 -8.08 -19.66 6.27
CA VAL A 51 -9.39 -20.20 6.62
C VAL A 51 -9.48 -21.65 6.21
N ARG A 52 -10.18 -22.45 7.02
CA ARG A 52 -10.48 -23.84 6.73
C ARG A 52 -11.79 -23.98 5.98
N GLY A 53 -11.83 -24.96 5.08
CA GLY A 53 -13.04 -25.34 4.36
C GLY A 53 -13.81 -26.43 5.08
N VAL A 54 -15.07 -26.60 4.68
CA VAL A 54 -15.89 -27.78 4.94
C VAL A 54 -16.26 -28.42 3.60
N GLU A 55 -16.76 -29.66 3.59
CA GLU A 55 -16.96 -30.44 2.35
C GLU A 55 -17.72 -29.71 1.24
N ILE A 56 -18.78 -28.97 1.58
CA ILE A 56 -19.65 -28.26 0.63
C ILE A 56 -19.16 -26.80 0.39
N TYR A 57 -18.31 -26.29 1.27
CA TYR A 57 -17.79 -24.93 1.23
C TYR A 57 -16.28 -24.95 1.39
N THR A 58 -15.60 -25.19 0.27
CA THR A 58 -14.14 -25.38 0.21
C THR A 58 -13.41 -24.14 0.72
N ALA A 59 -12.20 -24.34 1.25
CA ALA A 59 -11.41 -23.24 1.79
C ALA A 59 -11.12 -22.17 0.75
N SER A 60 -10.77 -22.58 -0.48
CA SER A 60 -10.50 -21.65 -1.57
C SER A 60 -11.72 -20.79 -1.89
N ARG A 61 -12.92 -21.39 -1.98
CA ARG A 61 -14.17 -20.66 -2.20
C ARG A 61 -14.44 -19.68 -1.07
N ARG A 62 -14.35 -20.14 0.18
CA ARG A 62 -14.55 -19.32 1.38
C ARG A 62 -13.57 -18.15 1.43
N ALA A 63 -12.29 -18.41 1.17
CA ALA A 63 -11.25 -17.40 1.18
C ALA A 63 -11.48 -16.32 0.11
N GLY A 64 -11.87 -16.75 -1.10
CA GLY A 64 -12.21 -15.84 -2.20
C GLY A 64 -13.42 -14.96 -1.89
N GLU A 65 -14.49 -15.53 -1.34
CA GLU A 65 -15.68 -14.77 -0.95
C GLU A 65 -15.39 -13.76 0.18
N ILE A 66 -14.58 -14.13 1.18
CA ILE A 66 -14.14 -13.21 2.24
C ILE A 66 -13.29 -12.09 1.63
N ALA A 67 -12.34 -12.40 0.76
CA ALA A 67 -11.48 -11.42 0.11
C ALA A 67 -12.29 -10.41 -0.72
N GLU A 68 -13.31 -10.87 -1.47
CA GLU A 68 -14.18 -9.97 -2.22
C GLU A 68 -15.03 -9.07 -1.33
N ARG A 69 -15.54 -9.58 -0.20
CA ARG A 69 -16.26 -8.74 0.78
C ARG A 69 -15.36 -7.65 1.34
N ILE A 70 -14.14 -8.01 1.76
CA ILE A 70 -13.15 -7.03 2.25
C ILE A 70 -12.83 -6.01 1.16
N ARG A 71 -12.62 -6.44 -0.09
CA ARG A 71 -12.33 -5.51 -1.20
C ARG A 71 -13.52 -4.59 -1.51
N THR A 72 -14.74 -5.09 -1.38
CA THR A 72 -15.96 -4.30 -1.59
C THR A 72 -16.09 -3.24 -0.50
N LEU A 73 -15.89 -3.62 0.76
CA LEU A 73 -15.85 -2.69 1.89
C LEU A 73 -14.72 -1.66 1.77
N ALA A 74 -13.55 -2.09 1.30
CA ALA A 74 -12.42 -1.19 1.11
C ALA A 74 -12.67 -0.15 0.00
N ARG A 75 -13.47 -0.48 -1.02
CA ARG A 75 -13.87 0.44 -2.10
C ARG A 75 -14.89 1.48 -1.65
N ASP A 76 -15.76 1.15 -0.72
CA ASP A 76 -16.81 2.05 -0.28
C ASP A 76 -16.29 2.97 0.83
N PRO A 77 -16.09 4.27 0.59
CA PRO A 77 -15.62 5.20 1.60
C PRO A 77 -16.71 5.57 2.62
N ALA A 78 -17.99 5.25 2.35
CA ALA A 78 -19.08 5.52 3.28
C ALA A 78 -18.98 4.69 4.56
N ILE A 79 -18.41 3.48 4.45
CA ILE A 79 -18.24 2.56 5.58
C ILE A 79 -16.92 2.89 6.29
N THR A 80 -17.01 3.41 7.50
CA THR A 80 -15.82 3.71 8.29
C THR A 80 -15.24 2.46 8.97
N THR A 81 -13.93 2.46 9.26
CA THR A 81 -13.27 1.35 9.97
C THR A 81 -13.92 1.06 11.33
N ASN A 82 -14.55 2.07 11.96
CA ASN A 82 -15.26 1.95 13.24
C ASN A 82 -16.60 1.19 13.14
N GLU A 83 -17.19 1.10 11.94
CA GLU A 83 -18.39 0.30 11.71
C GLU A 83 -18.08 -1.20 11.62
N ILE A 84 -16.81 -1.55 11.46
CA ILE A 84 -16.35 -2.93 11.43
C ILE A 84 -16.12 -3.41 12.85
N GLN A 85 -16.99 -4.30 13.32
CA GLN A 85 -17.02 -4.76 14.71
C GLN A 85 -16.86 -6.28 14.79
N LEU A 86 -16.17 -6.71 15.85
CA LEU A 86 -16.16 -8.10 16.28
C LEU A 86 -17.36 -8.34 17.21
N VAL A 87 -18.32 -9.13 16.74
CA VAL A 87 -19.50 -9.56 17.47
C VAL A 87 -19.28 -10.97 18.01
N VAL A 88 -19.42 -11.13 19.33
CA VAL A 88 -19.28 -12.41 20.01
C VAL A 88 -20.61 -12.77 20.67
N GLU A 89 -21.25 -13.83 20.18
CA GLU A 89 -22.53 -14.34 20.66
C GLU A 89 -22.39 -15.82 21.05
N GLY A 90 -22.20 -16.08 22.35
CA GLY A 90 -21.96 -17.42 22.85
C GLY A 90 -20.65 -18.00 22.33
N GLN A 91 -20.73 -18.95 21.40
CA GLN A 91 -19.57 -19.54 20.71
C GLN A 91 -19.35 -18.96 19.31
N ASP A 92 -20.29 -18.15 18.81
CA ASP A 92 -20.15 -17.52 17.49
C ASP A 92 -19.27 -16.27 17.58
N ARG A 93 -18.34 -16.15 16.62
CA ARG A 93 -17.38 -15.06 16.52
C ARG A 93 -17.45 -14.53 15.11
N SER A 94 -18.12 -13.40 14.94
CA SER A 94 -18.42 -12.84 13.62
C SER A 94 -17.85 -11.44 13.51
N ILE A 95 -17.21 -11.14 12.39
CA ILE A 95 -16.74 -9.80 12.06
C ILE A 95 -17.76 -9.21 11.08
N MET A 96 -18.37 -8.11 11.48
CA MET A 96 -19.48 -7.48 10.77
C MET A 96 -19.15 -6.03 10.44
N ALA A 97 -19.66 -5.52 9.31
CA ALA A 97 -19.69 -4.10 8.98
C ALA A 97 -21.17 -3.67 8.90
N GLY A 98 -21.70 -3.10 9.98
CA GLY A 98 -23.15 -2.94 10.14
C GLY A 98 -23.86 -4.29 10.01
N ASP A 99 -24.78 -4.42 9.05
CA ASP A 99 -25.52 -5.66 8.78
C ASP A 99 -24.77 -6.66 7.88
N LEU A 100 -23.61 -6.28 7.33
CA LEU A 100 -22.86 -7.13 6.41
C LEU A 100 -21.89 -8.05 7.17
N LEU A 101 -22.11 -9.36 7.08
CA LEU A 101 -21.16 -10.36 7.58
C LEU A 101 -19.90 -10.42 6.69
N ILE A 102 -18.76 -9.99 7.22
CA ILE A 102 -17.46 -10.09 6.54
C ILE A 102 -16.95 -11.53 6.62
N VAL A 103 -16.79 -12.02 7.85
CA VAL A 103 -16.29 -13.36 8.13
C VAL A 103 -16.85 -13.86 9.45
N ARG A 104 -17.29 -15.13 9.45
CA ARG A 104 -17.50 -15.90 10.67
C ARG A 104 -16.24 -16.69 10.94
N VAL A 105 -15.67 -16.56 12.14
CA VAL A 105 -14.46 -17.26 12.57
C VAL A 105 -14.88 -18.60 13.14
N LEU A 106 -14.43 -19.68 12.50
CA LEU A 106 -14.67 -21.03 12.98
C LEU A 106 -13.57 -21.43 13.97
N ASP A 107 -13.89 -22.33 14.90
CA ASP A 107 -12.90 -22.87 15.83
C ASP A 107 -11.76 -23.59 15.09
N GLU A 108 -12.07 -24.14 13.91
CA GLU A 108 -11.14 -24.74 12.97
C GLU A 108 -10.12 -23.75 12.41
N ASP A 109 -10.51 -22.49 12.23
CA ASP A 109 -9.60 -21.43 11.77
C ASP A 109 -8.62 -21.04 12.89
N ALA A 110 -9.09 -21.06 14.14
CA ALA A 110 -8.26 -20.77 15.30
C ALA A 110 -7.15 -21.82 15.48
N LYS A 111 -7.46 -23.09 15.21
CA LYS A 111 -6.49 -24.20 15.21
C LYS A 111 -5.38 -24.01 14.17
N LEU A 112 -5.64 -23.35 13.04
CA LEU A 112 -4.61 -23.03 12.04
C LEU A 112 -3.61 -21.99 12.55
N THR A 113 -4.08 -21.07 13.39
CA THR A 113 -3.23 -20.00 13.95
C THR A 113 -2.53 -20.46 15.24
N GLY A 114 -3.00 -21.55 15.86
CA GLY A 114 -2.51 -22.03 17.16
C GLY A 114 -2.92 -21.14 18.33
N LEU A 115 -3.94 -20.29 18.14
CA LEU A 115 -4.44 -19.34 19.14
C LEU A 115 -5.81 -19.78 19.67
N SER A 116 -6.27 -19.14 20.75
CA SER A 116 -7.65 -19.30 21.19
C SER A 116 -8.61 -18.71 20.14
N PRO A 117 -9.84 -19.23 20.02
CA PRO A 117 -10.84 -18.71 19.09
C PRO A 117 -11.08 -17.19 19.22
N ASP A 118 -11.13 -16.67 20.44
CA ASP A 118 -11.34 -15.24 20.71
C ASP A 118 -10.15 -14.41 20.21
N LEU A 119 -8.92 -14.90 20.45
CA LEU A 119 -7.71 -14.20 20.02
C LEU A 119 -7.55 -14.26 18.50
N SER A 120 -7.88 -15.39 17.86
CA SER A 120 -7.91 -15.49 16.40
C SER A 120 -8.92 -14.52 15.79
N ALA A 121 -10.10 -14.37 16.39
CA ALA A 121 -11.09 -13.41 15.92
C ALA A 121 -10.61 -11.96 16.05
N ALA A 122 -9.97 -11.61 17.17
CA ALA A 122 -9.35 -10.30 17.35
C ALA A 122 -8.22 -10.04 16.34
N VAL A 123 -7.38 -11.03 16.05
CA VAL A 123 -6.32 -10.92 15.04
C VAL A 123 -6.93 -10.73 13.65
N PHE A 124 -7.96 -11.51 13.29
CA PHE A 124 -8.61 -11.40 11.99
C PHE A 124 -9.24 -10.00 11.83
N HIS A 125 -9.89 -9.50 12.88
CA HIS A 125 -10.46 -8.15 12.90
C HIS A 125 -9.40 -7.09 12.62
N THR A 126 -8.31 -7.06 13.39
CA THR A 126 -7.21 -6.11 13.18
C THR A 126 -6.62 -6.20 11.77
N ARG A 127 -6.38 -7.42 11.25
CA ARG A 127 -5.82 -7.62 9.91
C ARG A 127 -6.76 -7.13 8.80
N ILE A 128 -8.07 -7.22 9.00
CA ILE A 128 -9.07 -6.69 8.07
C ILE A 128 -9.06 -5.16 8.07
N LEU A 129 -9.02 -4.53 9.26
CA LEU A 129 -8.94 -3.07 9.36
C LEU A 129 -7.69 -2.52 8.67
N GLU A 130 -6.53 -3.12 8.97
CA GLU A 130 -5.26 -2.75 8.35
C GLU A 130 -5.29 -2.92 6.82
N ALA A 131 -5.92 -3.99 6.31
CA ALA A 131 -6.04 -4.22 4.88
C ALA A 131 -6.91 -3.16 4.20
N ILE A 132 -8.02 -2.77 4.82
CA ILE A 132 -8.92 -1.74 4.31
C ILE A 132 -8.24 -0.36 4.33
N GLU A 133 -7.57 -0.02 5.42
CA GLU A 133 -6.82 1.24 5.53
C GLU A 133 -5.70 1.33 4.49
N ARG A 134 -4.95 0.24 4.31
CA ARG A 134 -3.90 0.16 3.30
C ARG A 134 -4.46 0.33 1.90
N TYR A 135 -5.53 -0.40 1.57
CA TYR A 135 -6.21 -0.29 0.28
C TYR A 135 -6.63 1.15 -0.02
N ARG A 136 -7.19 1.84 0.98
CA ARG A 136 -7.60 3.24 0.85
C ARG A 136 -6.39 4.17 0.71
N HIS A 137 -5.33 3.97 1.49
CA HIS A 137 -4.13 4.79 1.44
C HIS A 137 -3.40 4.68 0.10
N GLU A 138 -3.28 3.47 -0.45
CA GLU A 138 -2.64 3.24 -1.76
C GLU A 138 -3.43 3.87 -2.92
N ARG A 139 -4.75 3.98 -2.76
CA ARG A 139 -5.65 4.58 -3.77
C ARG A 139 -5.95 6.05 -3.54
N MET A 140 -5.65 6.58 -2.36
CA MET A 140 -5.73 8.02 -2.04
C MET A 140 -4.42 8.69 -2.49
N PRO A 141 -4.39 9.43 -3.61
CA PRO A 141 -3.16 9.97 -4.19
C PRO A 141 -2.66 11.24 -3.48
N SER A 142 -3.08 11.49 -2.24
CA SER A 142 -2.92 12.78 -1.56
C SER A 142 -1.45 13.15 -1.25
N VAL A 143 -0.50 12.22 -1.38
CA VAL A 143 0.92 12.47 -1.11
C VAL A 143 1.83 12.47 -2.35
N VAL A 144 1.34 12.02 -3.51
CA VAL A 144 2.13 12.12 -4.76
C VAL A 144 2.17 13.58 -5.22
N VAL A 145 1.06 14.31 -5.09
CA VAL A 145 0.96 15.72 -5.49
C VAL A 145 1.88 16.61 -4.67
N ALA A 146 1.98 16.39 -3.36
CA ALA A 146 2.82 17.22 -2.48
C ALA A 146 4.32 17.14 -2.83
N ARG A 147 4.81 15.94 -3.21
CA ARG A 147 6.21 15.76 -3.62
C ARG A 147 6.48 16.34 -5.01
N VAL A 148 5.53 16.20 -5.94
CA VAL A 148 5.61 16.83 -7.25
C VAL A 148 5.63 18.35 -7.13
N ILE A 149 4.79 18.95 -6.28
CA ILE A 149 4.76 20.41 -6.06
C ILE A 149 6.07 20.90 -5.44
N ARG A 150 6.61 20.22 -4.43
CA ARG A 150 7.89 20.63 -3.81
C ARG A 150 9.05 20.53 -4.81
N ALA A 151 9.09 19.47 -5.63
CA ALA A 151 10.08 19.36 -6.71
C ALA A 151 9.93 20.51 -7.72
N LEU A 152 8.70 20.81 -8.15
CA LEU A 152 8.39 21.88 -9.09
C LEU A 152 8.79 23.27 -8.55
N LEU A 153 8.53 23.53 -7.27
CA LEU A 153 8.90 24.79 -6.60
C LEU A 153 10.42 24.99 -6.59
N THR A 154 11.17 23.93 -6.32
CA THR A 154 12.64 23.97 -6.32
C THR A 154 13.18 24.24 -7.72
N THR A 155 12.60 23.62 -8.75
CA THR A 155 12.96 23.87 -10.16
C THR A 155 12.67 25.30 -10.58
N VAL A 156 11.51 25.86 -10.18
CA VAL A 156 11.14 27.25 -10.49
C VAL A 156 12.12 28.22 -9.85
N VAL A 157 12.47 28.04 -8.58
CA VAL A 157 13.45 28.89 -7.88
C VAL A 157 14.80 28.85 -8.58
N PHE A 158 15.26 27.66 -8.99
CA PHE A 158 16.53 27.50 -9.70
C PHE A 158 16.53 28.23 -11.06
N VAL A 159 15.46 28.08 -11.85
CA VAL A 159 15.31 28.78 -13.14
C VAL A 159 15.29 30.30 -12.96
N VAL A 160 14.58 30.81 -11.96
CA VAL A 160 14.52 32.25 -11.63
C VAL A 160 15.90 32.77 -11.23
N LEU A 161 16.65 32.03 -10.43
CA LEU A 161 18.00 32.42 -10.00
C LEU A 161 18.95 32.54 -11.20
N LEU A 162 18.94 31.56 -12.11
CA LEU A 162 19.75 31.61 -13.34
C LEU A 162 19.35 32.77 -14.25
N TRP A 163 18.05 33.06 -14.36
CA TRP A 163 17.55 34.19 -15.14
C TRP A 163 18.05 35.54 -14.59
N ILE A 164 18.01 35.71 -13.26
CA ILE A 164 18.53 36.92 -12.58
C ILE A 164 20.04 37.06 -12.82
N LEU A 165 20.81 35.98 -12.64
CA LEU A 165 22.26 36.01 -12.84
C LEU A 165 22.63 36.38 -14.29
N GLY A 166 21.93 35.81 -15.27
CA GLY A 166 22.11 36.16 -16.68
C GLY A 166 21.74 37.61 -16.99
N ARG A 167 20.66 38.13 -16.36
CA ARG A 167 20.24 39.53 -16.51
C ARG A 167 21.31 40.50 -15.99
N ILE A 168 21.89 40.20 -14.83
CA ILE A 168 22.94 41.01 -14.19
C ILE A 168 24.20 40.99 -15.04
N HIS A 169 24.65 39.81 -15.49
CA HIS A 169 25.85 39.71 -16.34
C HIS A 169 25.70 40.54 -17.62
N ARG A 170 24.55 40.44 -18.30
CA ARG A 170 24.28 41.26 -19.51
C ARG A 170 24.30 42.77 -19.22
N ARG A 171 23.84 43.21 -18.05
CA ARG A 171 23.87 44.63 -17.63
C ARG A 171 25.29 45.12 -17.36
N VAL A 172 26.10 44.32 -16.67
CA VAL A 172 27.49 44.68 -16.34
C VAL A 172 28.36 44.71 -17.60
N SER A 173 28.20 43.74 -18.51
CA SER A 173 28.94 43.73 -19.78
C SER A 173 28.63 44.96 -20.66
N ALA A 174 27.39 45.45 -20.62
CA ALA A 174 26.98 46.62 -21.39
C ALA A 174 27.56 47.94 -20.83
N ILE A 175 27.82 48.02 -19.53
CA ILE A 175 28.40 49.20 -18.88
C ILE A 175 29.93 49.26 -19.07
N ILE A 176 30.60 48.11 -19.17
CA ILE A 176 32.06 48.06 -19.34
C ILE A 176 32.49 48.36 -20.80
N GLN A 177 31.59 48.24 -21.77
CA GLN A 177 31.87 48.49 -23.19
C GLN A 177 31.38 49.85 -23.72
N ALA A 178 30.75 50.67 -22.86
CA ALA A 178 30.34 52.04 -23.16
C ALA A 178 31.34 53.03 -22.53
#